data_AF-A0A839NPB1-F1
#
_entry.id   AF-A0A839NPB1-F1
#
_cell.length_a   1.000
_cell.length_b   1.000
_cell.length_c   1.000
_cell.angle_alpha   90.00
_cell.angle_beta   90.00
_cell.angle_gamma   90.00
#
_symmetry.space_group_name_H-M   'P 1'
#
loop_
_entity.id
_entity.type
_entity.pdbx_description
1 polymer ?
#
loop_
_entity_poly.entity_id
_entity_poly.type
_entity_poly.pdbx_seq_one_letter_code
_entity_poly.pdbx_strand_id
1 'polypeptide(L)'
;MKGIKVILLLIILALSGTEKIYAQEDTALNSALEKMVKANLTQNAAELIKYTSPRLVKAMGGKEKAIKLLKQSFSTQTTDIAKLDSVINYNKLNVAKLGSINYKFIPQIIIMRMPGKDNMVIGITNLMAIKENASSAWKFMDINDFDEAKLNYLLPEFKNKISFPKKLAEKPLVIPKEELQPSLQMLLNALDGALNKASAEQETIQ
;
A
#
# COMPACT_ATOMS: atom_id res chain seq x y z
N MET A 1 -11.40 42.19 -54.12
CA MET A 1 -11.28 42.33 -52.66
C MET A 1 -12.08 41.21 -52.00
N LYS A 2 -11.43 40.39 -51.16
CA LYS A 2 -11.99 39.18 -50.55
C LYS A 2 -12.94 39.56 -49.41
N GLY A 3 -14.10 38.91 -49.37
CA GLY A 3 -15.16 39.13 -48.39
C GLY A 3 -14.88 38.49 -47.03
N ILE A 4 -15.42 39.14 -46.00
CA ILE A 4 -15.68 38.55 -44.69
C ILE A 4 -17.13 38.06 -44.73
N LYS A 5 -17.38 36.79 -44.39
CA LYS A 5 -18.59 36.37 -43.71
C LYS A 5 -18.27 35.17 -42.81
N VAL A 6 -18.70 35.36 -41.58
CA VAL A 6 -18.50 34.55 -40.39
C VAL A 6 -19.64 33.52 -40.29
N ILE A 7 -19.37 32.42 -39.57
CA ILE A 7 -20.28 31.69 -38.65
C ILE A 7 -20.91 30.32 -39.06
N LEU A 8 -20.77 29.37 -38.09
CA LEU A 8 -21.55 28.16 -37.76
C LEU A 8 -21.39 26.90 -38.64
N LEU A 9 -21.39 25.64 -38.18
CA LEU A 9 -21.56 24.92 -36.89
C LEU A 9 -21.40 23.39 -37.20
N LEU A 10 -21.10 22.55 -36.19
CA LEU A 10 -21.37 21.08 -36.08
C LEU A 10 -20.45 20.09 -36.83
N ILE A 11 -20.07 18.90 -36.32
CA ILE A 11 -20.00 18.24 -35.00
C ILE A 11 -19.37 16.84 -35.26
N ILE A 12 -18.41 16.42 -34.40
CA ILE A 12 -18.15 15.06 -33.83
C ILE A 12 -17.94 13.82 -34.74
N LEU A 13 -16.79 13.13 -34.55
CA LEU A 13 -16.59 11.68 -34.26
C LEU A 13 -15.12 11.31 -34.61
N ALA A 14 -14.13 11.36 -33.70
CA ALA A 14 -13.83 10.49 -32.56
C ALA A 14 -13.40 9.05 -32.93
N LEU A 15 -12.23 8.64 -32.39
CA LEU A 15 -11.70 7.27 -32.19
C LEU A 15 -11.00 6.68 -33.44
N SER A 16 -9.76 6.18 -33.40
CA SER A 16 -9.14 5.36 -32.36
C SER A 16 -7.61 5.44 -32.44
N GLY A 17 -7.02 6.29 -31.60
CA GLY A 17 -5.69 6.02 -31.07
C GLY A 17 -5.89 5.46 -29.67
N THR A 18 -5.81 4.14 -29.51
CA THR A 18 -5.70 3.54 -28.17
C THR A 18 -4.32 3.88 -27.65
N GLU A 19 -4.16 5.07 -27.08
CA GLU A 19 -3.08 5.28 -26.13
C GLU A 19 -3.36 4.34 -24.97
N LYS A 20 -2.56 3.27 -24.85
CA LYS A 20 -2.46 2.54 -23.59
C LYS A 20 -1.95 3.56 -22.57
N ILE A 21 -2.89 4.16 -21.82
CA ILE A 21 -2.59 4.94 -20.64
C ILE A 21 -1.98 3.95 -19.65
N TYR A 22 -0.65 3.79 -19.71
CA TYR A 22 0.09 3.24 -18.58
C TYR A 22 -0.25 4.14 -17.41
N ALA A 23 -0.90 3.57 -16.39
CA ALA A 23 -1.35 4.29 -15.20
C ALA A 23 -0.19 5.16 -14.71
N GLN A 24 -0.35 6.48 -14.88
CA GLN A 24 0.63 7.45 -14.42
C GLN A 24 0.85 7.19 -12.94
N GLU A 25 2.09 6.92 -12.57
CA GLU A 25 2.48 6.62 -11.20
C GLU A 25 1.91 7.70 -10.28
N ASP A 26 1.01 7.34 -9.35
CA ASP A 26 0.33 8.31 -8.50
C ASP A 26 1.37 8.95 -7.55
N THR A 27 1.91 10.09 -7.97
CA THR A 27 2.96 10.81 -7.24
C THR A 27 2.53 11.20 -5.83
N ALA A 28 1.23 11.45 -5.63
CA ALA A 28 0.68 11.74 -4.31
C ALA A 28 0.65 10.48 -3.43
N LEU A 29 0.34 9.31 -3.99
CA LEU A 29 0.44 8.02 -3.30
C LEU A 29 1.88 7.75 -2.88
N ASN A 30 2.84 7.87 -3.80
CA ASN A 30 4.26 7.64 -3.52
C ASN A 30 4.77 8.57 -2.41
N SER A 31 4.49 9.87 -2.52
CA SER A 31 4.89 10.84 -1.50
C SER A 31 4.29 10.55 -0.13
N ALA A 32 3.01 10.15 -0.08
CA ALA A 32 2.34 9.77 1.17
C ALA A 32 2.94 8.49 1.77
N LEU A 33 3.24 7.50 0.93
CA LEU A 33 3.84 6.23 1.32
C LEU A 33 5.24 6.43 1.91
N GLU A 34 6.09 7.21 1.25
CA GLU A 34 7.43 7.56 1.73
C GLU A 34 7.39 8.27 3.09
N LYS A 35 6.49 9.26 3.26
CA LYS A 35 6.35 9.99 4.52
C LYS A 35 5.83 9.08 5.64
N MET A 36 4.89 8.18 5.33
CA MET A 36 4.39 7.18 6.27
C MET A 36 5.50 6.24 6.73
N VAL A 37 6.27 5.68 5.78
CA VAL A 37 7.41 4.78 6.07
C VAL A 37 8.47 5.50 6.88
N LYS A 38 8.83 6.74 6.51
CA LYS A 38 9.78 7.57 7.27
C LYS A 38 9.29 7.80 8.70
N ALA A 39 8.01 8.11 8.88
CA ALA A 39 7.43 8.29 10.22
C ALA A 39 7.49 7.00 11.05
N ASN A 40 7.29 5.83 10.43
CA ASN A 40 7.41 4.55 11.11
C ASN A 40 8.87 4.23 11.50
N LEU A 41 9.81 4.38 10.55
CA LEU A 41 11.24 4.16 10.78
C LEU A 41 11.81 5.07 11.88
N THR A 42 11.35 6.32 11.93
CA THR A 42 11.75 7.29 12.95
C THR A 42 10.89 7.23 14.22
N GLN A 43 9.98 6.26 14.32
CA GLN A 43 9.07 6.08 15.46
C GLN A 43 8.27 7.34 15.82
N ASN A 44 7.98 8.17 14.82
CA ASN A 44 7.23 9.41 14.98
C ASN A 44 5.72 9.13 14.92
N ALA A 45 5.13 8.73 16.05
CA ALA A 45 3.71 8.40 16.15
C ALA A 45 2.78 9.55 15.71
N ALA A 46 3.16 10.80 15.98
CA ALA A 46 2.37 11.97 15.63
C ALA A 46 2.36 12.27 14.12
N GLU A 47 3.44 11.93 13.43
CA GLU A 47 3.50 12.01 11.96
C GLU A 47 2.83 10.78 11.33
N LEU A 48 3.07 9.59 11.86
CA LEU A 48 2.51 8.33 11.34
C LEU A 48 0.98 8.36 11.29
N ILE A 49 0.34 8.87 12.35
CA ILE A 49 -1.13 8.95 12.42
C ILE A 49 -1.73 9.84 11.33
N LYS A 50 -0.97 10.78 10.75
CA LYS A 50 -1.43 11.62 9.64
C LYS A 50 -1.65 10.79 8.38
N TYR A 51 -0.96 9.66 8.23
CA TYR A 51 -1.07 8.78 7.07
C TYR A 51 -1.91 7.53 7.38
N THR A 52 -2.27 7.27 8.63
CA THR A 52 -3.17 6.17 9.01
C THR A 52 -4.61 6.44 8.58
N SER A 53 -5.32 5.41 8.09
CA SER A 53 -6.75 5.50 7.76
C SER A 53 -7.57 6.01 8.94
N PRO A 54 -8.41 7.06 8.76
CA PRO A 54 -9.31 7.56 9.81
C PRO A 54 -10.22 6.48 10.39
N ARG A 55 -10.56 5.46 9.58
CA ARG A 55 -11.34 4.30 10.02
C ARG A 55 -10.60 3.52 11.11
N LEU A 56 -9.30 3.27 10.89
CA LEU A 56 -8.44 2.62 11.87
C LEU A 56 -8.21 3.50 13.10
N VAL A 57 -7.97 4.81 12.92
CA VAL A 57 -7.82 5.75 14.02
C VAL A 57 -9.07 5.78 14.92
N LYS A 58 -10.26 5.75 14.32
CA LYS A 58 -11.52 5.66 15.06
C LYS A 58 -11.62 4.34 15.83
N ALA A 59 -11.29 3.22 15.19
CA ALA A 59 -11.31 1.90 15.84
C ALA A 59 -10.30 1.79 17.00
N MET A 60 -9.17 2.51 16.95
CA MET A 60 -8.21 2.63 18.05
C MET A 60 -8.71 3.50 19.21
N GLY A 61 -9.89 4.13 19.08
CA GLY A 61 -10.49 5.02 20.07
C GLY A 61 -10.10 6.49 19.90
N GLY A 62 -9.82 6.92 18.67
CA GLY A 62 -9.50 8.30 18.33
C GLY A 62 -8.01 8.62 18.34
N LYS A 63 -7.68 9.83 17.89
CA LYS A 63 -6.30 10.26 17.60
C LYS A 63 -5.36 10.13 18.81
N GLU A 64 -5.78 10.59 19.98
CA GLU A 64 -4.93 10.58 21.19
C GLU A 64 -4.60 9.17 21.64
N LYS A 65 -5.63 8.30 21.70
CA LYS A 65 -5.45 6.90 22.06
C LYS A 65 -4.61 6.16 21.01
N ALA A 66 -4.80 6.45 19.73
CA ALA A 66 -3.99 5.89 18.65
C ALA A 66 -2.52 6.28 18.78
N ILE A 67 -2.21 7.56 19.04
CA ILE A 67 -0.83 8.03 19.26
C ILE A 67 -0.22 7.33 20.49
N LYS A 68 -0.98 7.17 21.58
CA LYS A 68 -0.51 6.46 22.78
C LYS A 68 -0.17 5.00 22.47
N LEU A 69 -1.04 4.30 21.77
CA LEU A 69 -0.84 2.90 21.38
C LEU A 69 0.38 2.74 20.45
N LEU A 70 0.57 3.65 19.49
CA LEU A 70 1.74 3.64 18.61
C LEU A 70 3.04 3.84 19.41
N LYS A 71 3.08 4.80 20.34
CA LYS A 71 4.25 5.02 21.21
C LYS A 71 4.56 3.79 22.07
N GLN A 72 3.54 3.13 22.62
CA GLN A 72 3.71 1.88 23.37
C GLN A 72 4.31 0.79 22.47
N SER A 73 3.77 0.60 21.26
CA SER A 73 4.32 -0.36 20.28
C SER A 73 5.79 -0.07 19.96
N PHE A 74 6.16 1.18 19.72
CA PHE A 74 7.55 1.56 19.46
C PHE A 74 8.48 1.26 20.64
N SER A 75 8.03 1.48 21.88
CA SER A 75 8.83 1.15 23.08
C SER A 75 9.03 -0.35 23.29
N THR A 76 8.08 -1.19 22.85
CA THR A 76 8.24 -2.66 22.89
C THR A 76 9.20 -3.18 21.82
N GLN A 77 9.36 -2.46 20.70
CA GLN A 77 10.34 -2.81 19.66
C GLN A 77 11.79 -2.49 20.06
N THR A 78 11.98 -1.55 20.98
CA THR A 78 13.32 -1.14 21.45
C THR A 78 13.90 -2.05 22.53
N THR A 79 13.10 -2.98 23.09
CA THR A 79 13.43 -3.80 24.27
C THR A 79 13.73 -5.26 23.89
N ASP A 80 14.62 -5.48 22.92
CA ASP A 80 15.29 -6.77 22.62
C ASP A 80 14.59 -7.79 21.69
N ILE A 81 13.40 -7.50 21.16
CA ILE A 81 12.71 -8.45 20.25
C ILE A 81 13.17 -8.24 18.80
N ALA A 82 12.86 -7.09 18.20
CA ALA A 82 13.28 -6.71 16.85
C ALA A 82 13.00 -5.22 16.60
N LYS A 83 13.95 -4.51 15.99
CA LYS A 83 13.83 -3.10 15.59
C LYS A 83 13.65 -3.00 14.09
N LEU A 84 12.66 -2.24 13.64
CA LEU A 84 12.48 -1.95 12.21
C LEU A 84 13.75 -1.30 11.64
N ASP A 85 14.30 -1.91 10.59
CA ASP A 85 15.53 -1.48 9.92
C ASP A 85 15.18 -0.80 8.60
N SER A 86 14.39 -1.48 7.77
CA SER A 86 13.99 -0.98 6.45
C SER A 86 12.67 -1.61 5.99
N VAL A 87 12.05 -0.96 5.01
CA VAL A 87 10.80 -1.42 4.39
C VAL A 87 10.96 -1.28 2.89
N ILE A 88 10.73 -2.38 2.17
CA ILE A 88 10.66 -2.37 0.71
C ILE A 88 9.18 -2.39 0.33
N ASN A 89 8.72 -1.32 -0.34
CA ASN A 89 7.35 -1.23 -0.84
C ASN A 89 7.28 -1.67 -2.29
N TYR A 90 6.55 -2.73 -2.56
CA TYR A 90 6.33 -3.20 -3.91
C TYR A 90 5.13 -2.47 -4.54
N ASN A 91 5.35 -1.23 -4.98
CA ASN A 91 4.27 -0.32 -5.43
C ASN A 91 3.96 -0.41 -6.94
N LYS A 92 4.15 -1.55 -7.60
CA LYS A 92 3.93 -1.68 -9.07
C LYS A 92 2.49 -2.02 -9.48
N LEU A 93 1.61 -2.32 -8.52
CA LEU A 93 0.21 -2.68 -8.80
C LEU A 93 -0.62 -1.48 -9.28
N ASN A 94 -1.71 -1.73 -10.00
CA ASN A 94 -2.62 -0.65 -10.40
C ASN A 94 -3.51 -0.20 -9.24
N VAL A 95 -3.93 1.08 -9.27
CA VAL A 95 -4.99 1.57 -8.38
C VAL A 95 -6.32 1.02 -8.88
N ALA A 96 -7.04 0.35 -7.98
CA ALA A 96 -8.39 -0.12 -8.22
C ALA A 96 -9.42 0.89 -7.69
N LYS A 97 -10.65 0.79 -8.19
CA LYS A 97 -11.75 1.68 -7.82
C LYS A 97 -12.99 0.90 -7.42
N LEU A 98 -13.61 1.27 -6.31
CA LEU A 98 -14.86 0.74 -5.81
C LEU A 98 -15.81 1.90 -5.47
N GLY A 99 -16.77 2.18 -6.37
CA GLY A 99 -17.61 3.37 -6.24
C GLY A 99 -16.76 4.64 -6.27
N SER A 100 -16.80 5.44 -5.20
CA SER A 100 -15.95 6.64 -5.04
C SER A 100 -14.56 6.35 -4.47
N ILE A 101 -14.32 5.15 -3.96
CA ILE A 101 -13.12 4.79 -3.21
C ILE A 101 -12.05 4.29 -4.19
N ASN A 102 -10.90 4.94 -4.20
CA ASN A 102 -9.70 4.42 -4.84
C ASN A 102 -8.89 3.65 -3.80
N TYR A 103 -8.38 2.47 -4.16
CA TYR A 103 -7.59 1.65 -3.26
C TYR A 103 -6.51 0.87 -4.00
N LYS A 104 -5.48 0.46 -3.28
CA LYS A 104 -4.40 -0.36 -3.80
C LYS A 104 -3.81 -1.20 -2.68
N PHE A 105 -3.53 -2.47 -2.95
CA PHE A 105 -2.71 -3.29 -2.08
C PHE A 105 -1.25 -3.14 -2.48
N ILE A 106 -0.39 -2.95 -1.49
CA ILE A 106 1.04 -2.75 -1.65
C ILE A 106 1.72 -3.85 -0.83
N PRO A 107 2.21 -4.92 -1.48
CA PRO A 107 3.06 -5.89 -0.82
C PRO A 107 4.29 -5.19 -0.25
N GLN A 108 4.66 -5.52 0.98
CA GLN A 108 5.82 -4.97 1.66
C GLN A 108 6.72 -6.09 2.19
N ILE A 109 8.03 -5.88 2.05
CA ILE A 109 9.03 -6.67 2.76
C ILE A 109 9.52 -5.80 3.92
N ILE A 110 9.25 -6.25 5.14
CA ILE A 110 9.64 -5.60 6.39
C ILE A 110 10.92 -6.26 6.86
N ILE A 111 11.98 -5.47 7.02
CA ILE A 111 13.27 -5.94 7.48
C ILE A 111 13.48 -5.38 8.89
N MET A 112 13.71 -6.27 9.84
CA MET A 112 13.98 -5.90 11.22
C MET A 112 15.32 -6.48 11.66
N ARG A 113 16.02 -5.75 12.52
CA ARG A 113 17.26 -6.19 13.17
C ARG A 113 16.95 -6.70 14.56
N MET A 114 17.55 -7.80 14.96
CA MET A 114 17.52 -8.27 16.34
C MET A 114 18.70 -7.64 17.11
N PRO A 115 18.47 -6.75 18.09
CA PRO A 115 19.57 -6.18 18.87
C PRO A 115 20.43 -7.26 19.52
N GLY A 116 21.76 -7.13 19.43
CA GLY A 116 22.70 -8.10 20.01
C GLY A 116 22.81 -9.45 19.30
N LYS A 117 22.24 -9.60 18.09
CA LYS A 117 22.35 -10.80 17.27
C LYS A 117 22.76 -10.43 15.84
N ASP A 118 23.48 -11.32 15.17
CA ASP A 118 23.85 -11.18 13.75
C ASP A 118 22.75 -11.67 12.79
N ASN A 119 21.52 -11.78 13.29
CA ASN A 119 20.37 -12.21 12.51
C ASN A 119 19.46 -11.03 12.14
N MET A 120 18.86 -11.15 10.96
CA MET A 120 17.82 -10.29 10.43
C MET A 120 16.49 -11.03 10.43
N VAL A 121 15.40 -10.30 10.64
CA VAL A 121 14.03 -10.81 10.53
C VAL A 121 13.40 -10.21 9.28
N ILE A 122 12.86 -11.06 8.41
CA ILE A 122 12.11 -10.66 7.22
C ILE A 122 10.64 -11.01 7.43
N GLY A 123 9.78 -10.00 7.46
CA GLY A 123 8.34 -10.14 7.40
C GLY A 123 7.81 -9.77 6.01
N ILE A 124 6.74 -10.43 5.57
CA ILE A 124 6.05 -10.08 4.32
C ILE A 124 4.62 -9.69 4.67
N THR A 125 4.23 -8.48 4.30
CA THR A 125 2.90 -7.93 4.59
C THR A 125 2.23 -7.28 3.40
N ASN A 126 0.93 -6.99 3.54
CA ASN A 126 0.15 -6.24 2.58
C ASN A 126 -0.38 -4.98 3.24
N LEU A 127 0.10 -3.83 2.76
CA LEU A 127 -0.43 -2.54 3.12
C LEU A 127 -1.57 -2.16 2.18
N MET A 128 -2.72 -1.81 2.72
CA MET A 128 -3.78 -1.20 1.93
C MET A 128 -3.60 0.31 1.91
N ALA A 129 -3.44 0.88 0.72
CA ALA A 129 -3.63 2.30 0.46
C ALA A 129 -5.10 2.55 0.09
N ILE A 130 -5.70 3.57 0.69
CA ILE A 130 -7.11 3.94 0.47
C ILE A 130 -7.27 5.45 0.38
N LYS A 131 -8.14 5.86 -0.55
CA LYS A 131 -8.56 7.24 -0.78
C LYS A 131 -10.08 7.23 -0.98
N GLU A 132 -10.81 7.68 0.04
CA GLU A 132 -12.27 7.57 0.16
C GLU A 132 -13.03 8.32 -0.97
N ASN A 133 -12.45 9.39 -1.48
CA ASN A 133 -12.96 10.19 -2.59
C ASN A 133 -11.81 10.96 -3.29
N ALA A 134 -12.11 11.59 -4.43
CA ALA A 134 -11.11 12.25 -5.28
C ALA A 134 -10.32 13.38 -4.58
N SER A 135 -10.92 14.08 -3.62
CA SER A 135 -10.28 15.18 -2.86
C SER A 135 -9.53 14.72 -1.61
N SER A 136 -9.70 13.46 -1.19
CA SER A 136 -9.01 12.92 -0.02
C SER A 136 -7.53 12.65 -0.29
N ALA A 137 -6.70 12.84 0.73
CA ALA A 137 -5.32 12.36 0.70
C ALA A 137 -5.28 10.82 0.84
N TRP A 138 -4.25 10.18 0.29
CA TRP A 138 -3.99 8.77 0.50
C TRP A 138 -3.74 8.47 1.98
N LYS A 139 -4.35 7.39 2.46
CA LYS A 139 -4.20 6.85 3.81
C LYS A 139 -3.88 5.38 3.73
N PHE A 140 -3.31 4.85 4.82
CA PHE A 140 -2.82 3.48 4.86
C PHE A 140 -3.37 2.71 6.05
N MET A 141 -3.49 1.40 5.85
CA MET A 141 -3.96 0.44 6.84
C MET A 141 -3.20 -0.87 6.60
N ASP A 142 -2.55 -1.39 7.64
CA ASP A 142 -2.06 -2.75 7.63
C ASP A 142 -3.26 -3.67 7.87
N ILE A 143 -3.55 -4.53 6.89
CA ILE A 143 -4.72 -5.42 6.90
C ILE A 143 -4.35 -6.88 7.12
N ASN A 144 -3.07 -7.20 7.29
CA ASN A 144 -2.59 -8.58 7.26
C ASN A 144 -3.13 -9.46 8.39
N ASP A 145 -3.42 -8.86 9.55
CA ASP A 145 -3.95 -9.54 10.74
C ASP A 145 -5.46 -9.24 10.96
N PHE A 146 -6.15 -8.78 9.91
CA PHE A 146 -7.59 -8.55 9.97
C PHE A 146 -8.33 -9.81 9.55
N ASP A 147 -9.16 -10.33 10.45
CA ASP A 147 -10.17 -11.32 10.14
C ASP A 147 -11.34 -10.69 9.34
N GLU A 148 -12.22 -11.54 8.83
CA GLU A 148 -13.37 -11.10 8.04
C GLU A 148 -14.29 -10.15 8.83
N ALA A 149 -14.43 -10.36 10.15
CA ALA A 149 -15.28 -9.50 10.98
C ALA A 149 -14.70 -8.08 11.07
N LYS A 150 -13.39 -7.94 11.29
CA LYS A 150 -12.68 -6.65 11.30
C LYS A 150 -12.72 -5.98 9.93
N LEU A 151 -12.52 -6.73 8.85
CA LEU A 151 -12.63 -6.21 7.49
C LEU A 151 -14.05 -5.70 7.22
N ASN A 152 -15.08 -6.46 7.57
CA ASN A 152 -16.47 -6.06 7.40
C ASN A 152 -16.85 -4.84 8.26
N TYR A 153 -16.25 -4.70 9.45
CA TYR A 153 -16.46 -3.54 10.32
C TYR A 153 -15.79 -2.27 9.79
N LEU A 154 -14.54 -2.38 9.33
CA LEU A 154 -13.75 -1.23 8.87
C LEU A 154 -14.07 -0.85 7.42
N LEU A 155 -14.35 -1.82 6.57
CA LEU A 155 -14.48 -1.70 5.12
C LEU A 155 -15.78 -2.38 4.62
N PRO A 156 -16.96 -2.06 5.18
CA PRO A 156 -18.21 -2.72 4.80
C PRO A 156 -18.53 -2.62 3.31
N GLU A 157 -18.07 -1.56 2.64
CA GLU A 157 -18.26 -1.33 1.21
C GLU A 157 -17.61 -2.40 0.33
N PHE A 158 -16.55 -3.03 0.84
CA PHE A 158 -15.72 -4.03 0.17
C PHE A 158 -16.24 -5.45 0.36
N LYS A 159 -17.16 -5.66 1.32
CA LYS A 159 -17.72 -6.98 1.64
C LYS A 159 -18.27 -7.65 0.37
N ASN A 160 -17.79 -8.85 0.08
CA ASN A 160 -18.17 -9.68 -1.07
C ASN A 160 -17.92 -9.05 -2.45
N LYS A 161 -17.17 -7.95 -2.55
CA LYS A 161 -16.88 -7.27 -3.82
C LYS A 161 -15.44 -7.41 -4.27
N ILE A 162 -14.54 -7.65 -3.32
CA ILE A 162 -13.12 -7.84 -3.61
C ILE A 162 -12.58 -9.04 -2.83
N SER A 163 -11.52 -9.63 -3.35
CA SER A 163 -10.68 -10.56 -2.59
C SER A 163 -9.56 -9.76 -1.93
N PHE A 164 -9.47 -9.85 -0.60
CA PHE A 164 -8.32 -9.30 0.12
C PHE A 164 -7.11 -10.23 -0.05
N PRO A 165 -5.90 -9.67 -0.19
CA PRO A 165 -4.71 -10.49 -0.27
C PRO A 165 -4.55 -11.30 1.01
N LYS A 166 -4.31 -12.59 0.87
CA LYS A 166 -4.00 -13.45 2.02
C LYS A 166 -2.63 -13.07 2.58
N LYS A 167 -2.44 -13.32 3.87
CA LYS A 167 -1.14 -13.21 4.53
C LYS A 167 -0.12 -14.07 3.76
N LEU A 168 0.94 -13.43 3.27
CA LEU A 168 1.91 -14.08 2.38
C LEU A 168 2.83 -15.06 3.11
N ALA A 169 3.02 -14.90 4.43
CA ALA A 169 3.74 -15.83 5.28
C ALA A 169 3.16 -15.83 6.71
N GLU A 170 2.93 -17.02 7.29
CA GLU A 170 2.43 -17.13 8.66
C GLU A 170 3.46 -16.71 9.70
N LYS A 171 4.75 -16.94 9.41
CA LYS A 171 5.87 -16.63 10.30
C LYS A 171 6.94 -15.83 9.56
N PRO A 172 7.58 -14.86 10.23
CA PRO A 172 8.71 -14.16 9.65
C PRO A 172 9.91 -15.11 9.50
N LEU A 173 10.74 -14.84 8.51
CA LEU A 173 12.00 -15.55 8.30
C LEU A 173 13.06 -14.93 9.21
N VAL A 174 13.85 -15.76 9.89
CA VAL A 174 15.03 -15.32 10.64
C VAL A 174 16.25 -15.88 9.91
N ILE A 175 17.12 -14.99 9.45
CA ILE A 175 18.28 -15.35 8.62
C ILE A 175 19.54 -14.67 9.14
N PRO A 176 20.74 -15.22 8.89
CA PRO A 176 21.99 -14.50 9.08
C PRO A 176 22.03 -13.23 8.24
N LYS A 177 22.72 -12.19 8.73
CA LYS A 177 22.81 -10.88 8.06
C LYS A 177 23.44 -10.98 6.67
N GLU A 178 24.42 -11.85 6.48
CA GLU A 178 25.10 -12.14 5.22
C GLU A 178 24.17 -12.73 4.15
N GLU A 179 23.10 -13.42 4.57
CA GLU A 179 22.10 -14.01 3.67
C GLU A 179 20.99 -13.02 3.28
N LEU A 180 21.00 -11.79 3.83
CA LEU A 180 19.95 -10.81 3.59
C LEU A 180 19.80 -10.46 2.11
N GLN A 181 20.88 -10.07 1.44
CA GLN A 181 20.79 -9.63 0.03
C GLN A 181 20.34 -10.76 -0.92
N PRO A 182 20.91 -11.98 -0.85
CA PRO A 182 20.41 -13.11 -1.64
C PRO A 182 18.93 -13.41 -1.37
N SER A 183 18.51 -13.39 -0.10
CA SER A 183 17.11 -13.65 0.29
C SER A 183 16.17 -12.59 -0.24
N LEU A 184 16.54 -11.31 -0.15
CA LEU A 184 15.75 -10.20 -0.69
C LEU A 184 15.61 -10.30 -2.21
N GLN A 185 16.68 -10.64 -2.93
CA GLN A 185 16.63 -10.81 -4.38
C GLN A 185 15.67 -11.95 -4.77
N MET A 186 15.73 -13.08 -4.05
CA MET A 186 14.82 -14.20 -4.28
C MET A 186 13.36 -13.80 -4.06
N LEU A 187 13.07 -13.07 -2.98
CA LEU A 187 11.72 -12.59 -2.67
C LEU A 187 11.20 -11.59 -3.72
N LEU A 188 12.04 -10.67 -4.17
CA LEU A 188 11.68 -9.71 -5.21
C LEU A 188 11.38 -10.41 -6.54
N ASN A 189 12.20 -11.39 -6.94
CA ASN A 189 11.97 -12.18 -8.13
C ASN A 189 10.66 -12.99 -8.04
N ALA A 190 10.34 -13.52 -6.86
CA ALA A 190 9.07 -14.23 -6.63
C ALA A 190 7.86 -13.28 -6.75
N LEU A 191 7.96 -12.06 -6.22
CA LEU A 191 6.93 -11.03 -6.38
C LEU A 191 6.75 -10.60 -7.84
N ASP A 192 7.85 -10.34 -8.56
CA ASP A 192 7.81 -10.03 -10.00
C ASP A 192 7.14 -11.17 -10.79
N GLY A 193 7.53 -12.42 -10.51
CA GLY A 193 6.96 -13.60 -11.17
C GLY A 193 5.47 -13.80 -10.89
N ALA A 194 5.01 -13.57 -9.66
CA ALA A 194 3.59 -13.67 -9.30
C ALA A 194 2.74 -12.63 -10.02
N LEU A 195 3.26 -11.42 -10.20
CA LEU A 195 2.54 -10.33 -10.86
C LEU A 195 2.49 -10.49 -12.37
N ASN A 196 3.57 -10.99 -12.99
CA ASN A 196 3.56 -11.27 -14.41
C ASN A 196 2.52 -12.35 -14.76
N LYS A 197 2.35 -13.36 -13.90
CA LYS A 197 1.29 -14.37 -14.05
C LYS A 197 -0.10 -13.75 -13.90
N ALA A 198 -0.32 -12.93 -12.87
CA ALA A 198 -1.60 -12.27 -12.64
C ALA A 198 -2.00 -11.32 -13.80
N SER A 199 -1.04 -10.62 -14.40
CA SER A 199 -1.29 -9.78 -15.58
C SER A 199 -1.61 -10.59 -16.84
N ALA A 200 -0.91 -11.71 -17.07
CA ALA A 200 -1.17 -12.59 -18.22
C ALA A 200 -2.56 -13.26 -18.14
N GLU A 201 -3.00 -13.67 -16.95
CA GLU A 201 -4.34 -14.24 -16.73
C GLU A 201 -5.47 -13.22 -16.99
N GLN A 202 -5.23 -11.92 -16.77
CA GLN A 202 -6.19 -10.85 -17.06
C GLN A 202 -6.31 -10.54 -18.57
N GLU A 203 -5.26 -10.76 -19.36
CA GLU A 203 -5.27 -10.56 -20.81
C GLU A 203 -5.92 -11.72 -21.58
N THR A 204 -6.05 -12.91 -20.97
CA THR A 204 -6.62 -14.09 -21.64
C THR A 204 -8.15 -14.21 -21.50
N ILE A 205 -8.78 -13.29 -20.74
CA ILE A 205 -10.23 -13.27 -20.46
C ILE A 205 -10.95 -12.15 -21.27
N GLN A 206 -10.25 -11.47 -22.18
CA GLN A 206 -10.86 -10.52 -23.13
C GLN A 206 -11.14 -11.16 -24.49
#